data_AF-A0A2E8ES30-F1
#
_entry.id   AF-A0A2E8ES30-F1
#
_cell.length_a   1.000
_cell.length_b   1.000
_cell.length_c   1.000
_cell.angle_alpha   90.00
_cell.angle_beta   90.00
_cell.angle_gamma   90.00
#
_symmetry.space_group_name_H-M   'P 1'
#
loop_
_entity.id
_entity.type
_entity.pdbx_description
1 polymer ?
#
loop_
_entity_poly.entity_id
_entity_poly.type
_entity_poly.pdbx_seq_one_letter_code
_entity_poly.pdbx_strand_id
1 'polypeptide(L)'
;MGKMEPYKDKGWLYEHYVKKRMKLTDICKVLKQTHNIEVTPQALYNWCKKYDLLKFKGKGRVLKGVSQRRPKSPMQERVERMQRERQKAIRARRKKLGR
;
A
#
# COMPACT_ATOMS: atom_id res chain seq x y z
N MET A 1 -2.98 -13.46 -38.25
CA MET A 1 -3.34 -13.28 -36.83
C MET A 1 -2.91 -11.88 -36.40
N GLY A 2 -3.85 -10.96 -36.22
CA GLY A 2 -3.52 -9.61 -35.75
C GLY A 2 -2.85 -9.70 -34.38
N LYS A 3 -1.61 -9.21 -34.26
CA LYS A 3 -0.89 -9.16 -32.98
C LYS A 3 -1.65 -8.20 -32.06
N MET A 4 -2.54 -8.73 -31.24
CA MET A 4 -3.16 -7.97 -30.17
C MET A 4 -2.06 -7.49 -29.22
N GLU A 5 -2.13 -6.22 -28.87
CA GLU A 5 -1.16 -5.65 -27.94
C GLU A 5 -1.29 -6.34 -26.58
N PRO A 6 -0.17 -6.70 -25.91
CA PRO A 6 -0.19 -7.52 -24.70
C PRO A 6 -1.10 -6.97 -23.59
N TYR A 7 -1.21 -5.65 -23.46
CA TYR A 7 -2.05 -5.01 -22.44
C TYR A 7 -3.56 -5.06 -22.74
N LYS A 8 -3.95 -5.45 -23.97
CA LYS A 8 -5.35 -5.73 -24.35
C LYS A 8 -5.69 -7.21 -24.15
N ASP A 9 -4.70 -8.08 -23.95
CA ASP A 9 -4.95 -9.48 -23.67
C ASP A 9 -5.33 -9.70 -22.20
N LYS A 10 -6.46 -10.39 -21.99
CA LYS A 10 -6.97 -10.67 -20.63
C LYS A 10 -6.03 -11.60 -19.86
N GLY A 11 -5.44 -12.59 -20.52
CA GLY A 11 -4.53 -13.55 -19.88
C GLY A 11 -3.24 -12.88 -19.42
N TRP A 12 -2.66 -12.05 -20.27
CA TRP A 12 -1.45 -11.28 -19.96
C TRP A 12 -1.69 -10.29 -18.82
N LEU A 13 -2.82 -9.56 -18.84
CA LEU A 13 -3.20 -8.68 -17.74
C LEU A 13 -3.45 -9.45 -16.45
N TYR A 14 -4.09 -10.62 -16.50
CA TYR A 14 -4.29 -11.46 -15.32
C TYR A 14 -2.96 -11.91 -14.72
N GLU A 15 -2.02 -12.35 -15.55
CA GLU A 15 -0.68 -12.77 -15.12
C GLU A 15 0.05 -11.62 -14.40
N HIS A 16 0.08 -10.43 -14.98
CA HIS A 16 0.85 -9.30 -14.42
C HIS A 16 0.12 -8.58 -13.28
N TYR A 17 -1.18 -8.33 -13.42
CA TYR A 17 -1.97 -7.58 -12.43
C TYR A 17 -2.44 -8.45 -11.25
N VAL A 18 -2.83 -9.71 -11.51
CA VAL A 18 -3.42 -10.59 -10.49
C VAL A 18 -2.38 -11.55 -9.91
N LYS A 19 -1.67 -12.33 -10.73
CA LYS A 19 -0.68 -13.30 -10.22
C LYS A 19 0.58 -12.62 -9.69
N LYS A 20 1.23 -11.79 -10.53
CA LYS A 20 2.45 -11.04 -10.15
C LYS A 20 2.17 -9.80 -9.29
N ARG A 21 0.90 -9.42 -9.11
CA ARG A 21 0.44 -8.31 -8.24
C ARG A 21 1.09 -6.95 -8.55
N MET A 22 1.47 -6.71 -9.80
CA MET A 22 2.13 -5.46 -10.19
C MET A 22 1.20 -4.26 -10.09
N LYS A 23 1.73 -3.08 -9.72
CA LYS A 23 0.96 -1.84 -9.85
C LYS A 23 0.82 -1.50 -11.34
N LEU A 24 -0.26 -0.80 -11.69
CA LEU A 24 -0.48 -0.38 -13.08
C LEU A 24 0.70 0.43 -13.64
N THR A 25 1.34 1.26 -12.81
CA THR A 25 2.55 2.01 -13.17
C THR A 25 3.75 1.13 -13.49
N ASP A 26 3.88 -0.01 -12.80
CA ASP A 26 4.98 -0.95 -13.03
C ASP A 26 4.72 -1.77 -14.29
N ILE A 27 3.45 -2.09 -14.56
CA ILE A 27 3.03 -2.72 -15.82
C ILE A 27 3.32 -1.79 -17.01
N CYS A 28 3.08 -0.48 -16.90
CA CYS A 28 3.49 0.50 -17.92
C CYS A 28 5.00 0.41 -18.22
N LYS A 29 5.84 0.32 -17.19
CA LYS A 29 7.31 0.23 -17.36
C LYS A 29 7.70 -1.05 -18.08
N VAL A 30 7.09 -2.18 -17.72
CA VAL A 30 7.34 -3.48 -18.40
C VAL A 30 6.95 -3.40 -19.86
N LEU A 31 5.77 -2.85 -20.18
CA LEU A 31 5.34 -2.69 -21.58
C LEU A 31 6.30 -1.83 -22.40
N LYS A 32 6.83 -0.76 -21.81
CA LYS A 32 7.85 0.08 -22.43
C LYS A 32 9.16 -0.68 -22.65
N GLN A 33 9.59 -1.50 -21.68
CA GLN A 33 10.85 -2.26 -21.74
C GLN A 33 10.80 -3.46 -22.70
N THR A 34 9.73 -4.26 -22.68
CA THR A 34 9.67 -5.53 -23.43
C THR A 34 9.04 -5.40 -24.80
N HIS A 35 8.11 -4.46 -24.98
CA HIS A 35 7.34 -4.31 -26.21
C HIS A 35 7.50 -2.93 -26.86
N ASN A 36 8.25 -2.01 -26.23
CA ASN A 36 8.37 -0.61 -26.66
C ASN A 36 7.02 0.10 -26.83
N ILE A 37 6.04 -0.27 -26.00
CA ILE A 37 4.69 0.31 -26.03
C ILE A 37 4.56 1.28 -24.86
N GLU A 38 4.29 2.55 -25.17
CA GLU A 38 3.96 3.56 -24.18
C GLU A 38 2.45 3.60 -23.93
N VAL A 39 2.05 3.22 -22.72
CA VAL A 39 0.63 3.19 -22.31
C VAL A 39 0.48 3.95 -21.00
N THR A 40 -0.55 4.78 -20.91
CA THR A 40 -0.87 5.46 -19.65
C THR A 40 -1.45 4.48 -18.62
N PRO A 41 -1.19 4.66 -17.31
CA PRO A 41 -1.80 3.83 -16.27
C PRO A 41 -3.34 3.83 -16.34
N GLN A 42 -3.94 4.93 -16.80
CA GLN A 42 -5.38 5.07 -16.98
C GLN A 42 -5.92 4.15 -18.09
N ALA A 43 -5.21 4.01 -19.21
CA ALA A 43 -5.60 3.09 -20.27
C ALA A 43 -5.58 1.63 -19.77
N LEU A 44 -4.53 1.23 -19.05
CA LEU A 44 -4.45 -0.07 -18.38
C LEU A 44 -5.57 -0.28 -17.36
N TYR A 45 -5.94 0.75 -16.59
CA TYR A 45 -7.05 0.71 -15.67
C TYR A 45 -8.37 0.39 -16.38
N ASN A 46 -8.64 1.03 -17.53
CA ASN A 46 -9.86 0.80 -18.31
C ASN A 46 -9.97 -0.66 -18.77
N TRP A 47 -8.87 -1.28 -19.21
CA TRP A 47 -8.85 -2.70 -19.57
C TRP A 47 -9.02 -3.62 -18.37
N CYS A 48 -8.34 -3.33 -17.25
CA CYS A 48 -8.54 -4.05 -16.00
C CYS A 48 -9.99 -3.97 -15.50
N LYS A 49 -10.65 -2.82 -15.70
CA LYS A 49 -12.07 -2.62 -15.39
C LYS A 49 -12.96 -3.44 -16.33
N LYS A 50 -12.71 -3.38 -17.63
CA LYS A 50 -13.45 -4.13 -18.66
C LYS A 50 -13.42 -5.64 -18.42
N TYR A 51 -12.29 -6.17 -17.95
CA TYR A 51 -12.12 -7.60 -17.65
C TYR A 51 -12.48 -8.01 -16.23
N ASP A 52 -13.03 -7.08 -15.43
CA ASP A 52 -13.37 -7.30 -14.02
C ASP A 52 -12.17 -7.85 -13.20
N LEU A 53 -10.97 -7.36 -13.51
CA LEU A 53 -9.73 -7.69 -12.78
C LEU A 53 -9.54 -6.80 -11.55
N LEU A 54 -10.20 -5.64 -11.52
CA LEU A 54 -10.13 -4.71 -10.39
C LEU A 54 -10.69 -5.30 -9.08
N LYS A 55 -11.52 -6.36 -9.12
CA LYS A 55 -11.94 -7.09 -7.91
C LYS A 55 -10.77 -7.74 -7.16
N PHE A 56 -9.64 -7.94 -7.82
CA PHE A 56 -8.41 -8.45 -7.21
C PHE A 56 -7.52 -7.31 -6.65
N LYS A 57 -7.85 -6.04 -6.92
CA LYS A 57 -7.20 -4.87 -6.34
C LYS A 57 -7.41 -4.90 -4.82
N GLY A 58 -6.33 -4.86 -4.06
CA GLY A 58 -6.44 -4.81 -2.59
C GLY A 58 -6.67 -6.15 -1.89
N LYS A 59 -7.11 -7.22 -2.58
CA LYS A 59 -7.21 -8.60 -2.02
C LYS A 59 -5.87 -9.24 -1.62
N GLY A 60 -4.79 -8.47 -1.64
CA GLY A 60 -3.47 -8.76 -1.09
C GLY A 60 -2.73 -7.49 -0.65
N ARG A 61 -3.38 -6.31 -0.64
CA ARG A 61 -2.85 -5.11 0.02
C ARG A 61 -3.33 -5.09 1.48
N VAL A 62 -3.14 -6.19 2.19
CA VAL A 62 -2.85 -6.11 3.62
C VAL A 62 -1.34 -5.94 3.70
N LEU A 63 -0.84 -4.77 3.29
CA LEU A 63 0.53 -4.38 3.57
C LEU A 63 0.60 -4.09 5.06
N LYS A 64 1.06 -5.08 5.83
CA LYS A 64 1.73 -4.94 7.15
C LYS A 64 1.26 -3.72 7.96
N GLY A 65 0.00 -3.74 8.36
CA GLY A 65 -0.64 -2.71 9.20
C GLY A 65 -1.19 -3.25 10.52
N VAL A 66 -1.27 -4.58 10.70
CA VAL A 66 -1.02 -5.13 12.04
C VAL A 66 0.47 -4.93 12.22
N SER A 67 0.84 -3.77 12.77
CA SER A 67 2.11 -3.67 13.45
C SER A 67 2.13 -4.90 14.36
N GLN A 68 2.96 -5.89 14.02
CA GLN A 68 3.51 -6.76 15.03
C GLN A 68 4.36 -5.83 15.90
N ARG A 69 3.69 -4.97 16.69
CA ARG A 69 4.30 -4.36 17.84
C ARG A 69 4.72 -5.58 18.63
N ARG A 70 6.02 -5.84 18.64
CA ARG A 70 6.59 -6.79 19.59
C ARG A 70 5.95 -6.45 20.95
N PRO A 71 5.45 -7.44 21.70
CA PRO A 71 4.89 -7.16 23.02
C PRO A 71 5.91 -6.33 23.79
N LYS A 72 5.45 -5.22 24.37
CA LYS A 72 6.33 -4.29 25.06
C LYS A 72 6.99 -5.04 26.22
N SER A 73 8.28 -4.84 26.42
CA SER A 73 8.95 -5.38 27.61
C SER A 73 8.32 -4.76 28.86
N PRO A 74 8.21 -5.49 29.99
CA PRO A 74 7.76 -4.93 31.26
C PRO A 74 8.50 -3.65 31.68
N MET A 75 9.77 -3.50 31.28
CA MET A 75 10.54 -2.28 31.51
C MET A 75 10.04 -1.10 30.66
N GLN A 76 9.71 -1.34 29.39
CA GLN A 76 9.18 -0.32 28.49
C GLN A 76 7.84 0.23 29.02
N GLU A 77 6.97 -0.64 29.53
CA GLU A 77 5.69 -0.22 30.12
C GLU A 77 5.87 0.64 31.37
N ARG A 78 6.84 0.29 32.23
CA ARG A 78 7.18 1.07 33.43
C ARG A 78 7.70 2.46 33.07
N VAL A 79 8.59 2.55 32.09
CA VAL A 79 9.16 3.83 31.61
C VAL A 79 8.07 4.71 31.01
N GLU A 80 7.21 4.17 30.14
CA GLU A 80 6.11 4.92 29.54
C GLU A 80 5.12 5.43 30.59
N ARG A 81 4.81 4.62 31.62
CA ARG A 81 3.96 5.03 32.74
C ARG A 81 4.57 6.19 33.52
N MET A 82 5.87 6.10 33.85
CA MET A 82 6.59 7.15 34.55
C MET A 82 6.62 8.46 33.74
N GLN A 83 6.87 8.37 32.44
CA GLN A 83 6.87 9.53 31.55
C GLN A 83 5.49 10.21 31.50
N ARG A 84 4.40 9.43 31.43
CA ARG A 84 3.03 9.96 31.44
C ARG A 84 2.70 10.68 32.75
N GLU A 85 3.05 10.09 33.89
CA GLU A 85 2.85 10.71 35.20
C GLU A 85 3.64 12.02 35.33
N ARG A 86 4.91 12.02 34.89
CA ARG A 86 5.75 13.22 34.89
C ARG A 86 5.18 14.33 34.01
N GLN A 87 4.70 13.99 32.81
CA GLN A 87 4.06 14.95 31.91
C GLN A 87 2.75 15.50 32.51
N LYS A 88 1.94 14.65 33.14
CA LYS A 88 0.71 15.04 33.82
C LYS A 88 0.99 16.01 34.95
N ALA A 89 2.01 15.73 35.78
CA ALA A 89 2.45 16.61 36.86
C ALA A 89 2.96 17.96 36.35
N ILE A 90 3.80 17.96 35.31
CA ILE A 90 4.31 19.20 34.68
C ILE A 90 3.15 20.03 34.13
N ARG A 91 2.19 19.40 33.43
CA ARG A 91 1.01 20.07 32.87
C ARG A 91 0.13 20.66 33.97
N ALA A 92 -0.11 19.93 35.06
CA ALA A 92 -0.87 20.43 36.20
C ALA A 92 -0.17 21.64 36.86
N ARG A 93 1.16 21.56 37.02
CA ARG A 93 1.97 22.65 37.58
C ARG A 93 1.99 23.89 36.69
N ARG A 94 2.13 23.73 35.36
CA ARG A 94 1.99 24.84 34.39
C ARG A 94 0.60 25.47 34.44
N LYS A 95 -0.46 24.67 34.55
CA LYS A 95 -1.84 25.16 34.69
C LYS A 95 -2.07 25.93 36.00
N LYS A 96 -1.38 25.56 37.08
CA LYS A 96 -1.46 26.24 38.39
C LYS A 96 -0.64 27.54 38.44
N LEU A 97 0.48 27.62 37.72
CA LEU A 97 1.34 28.82 37.65
C LEU A 97 0.87 29.87 36.63
N GLY A 98 0.10 29.46 35.61
CA GLY A 98 -0.46 30.36 34.60
C GLY A 98 -1.84 30.91 34.96
N ARG A 99 -2.18 30.99 36.25
CA ARG A 99 -3.44 31.53 36.77
C ARG A 99 -3.14 32.52 37.88
#